data_AF-A0AA39IS53-F1
#
_entry.id   AF-A0AA39IS53-F1
#
_cell.length_a   1.000
_cell.length_b   1.000
_cell.length_c   1.000
_cell.angle_alpha   90.00
_cell.angle_beta   90.00
_cell.angle_gamma   90.00
#
_symmetry.space_group_name_H-M   'P 1'
#
loop_
_entity.id
_entity.type
_entity.pdbx_description
1 polymer ?
#
loop_
_entity_poly.entity_id
_entity_poly.type
_entity_poly.pdbx_seq_one_letter_code
_entity_poly.pdbx_strand_id
1 'polypeptide(L)'
;MAHLSSDWFYGDIGPQAADKIVYKNRHLGDGAFLVRESLTHPGDYTLVYLFAGRVHRTLIKTERHYGVNVFYMSRAQLFNSLSEIIQHYRMTPMKTPHFEVLLTRPCPPVDDDASSDFPSE
;
A
#
# COMPACT_ATOMS: atom_id res chain seq x y z
N MET A 1 -5.79 8.04 -22.82
CA MET A 1 -5.12 6.82 -22.31
C MET A 1 -5.38 6.80 -20.80
N ALA A 2 -6.50 6.20 -20.38
CA ALA A 2 -6.81 6.05 -18.96
C ALA A 2 -6.05 4.84 -18.41
N HIS A 3 -5.83 4.81 -17.08
CA HIS A 3 -4.91 3.95 -16.30
C HIS A 3 -3.51 4.57 -16.22
N LEU A 4 -3.00 4.98 -15.05
CA LEU A 4 -2.69 4.10 -13.91
C LEU A 4 -2.53 4.86 -12.58
N SER A 5 -3.32 5.89 -12.29
CA SER A 5 -3.38 6.40 -10.90
C SER A 5 -4.18 5.42 -10.07
N SER A 6 -3.55 4.32 -9.66
CA SER A 6 -4.15 3.40 -8.70
C SER A 6 -4.25 4.13 -7.37
N ASP A 7 -5.46 4.34 -6.84
CA ASP A 7 -5.71 5.15 -5.62
C ASP A 7 -4.95 4.65 -4.38
N TRP A 8 -4.32 3.47 -4.45
CA TRP A 8 -3.49 2.87 -3.42
C TRP A 8 -1.98 2.99 -3.67
N PHE A 9 -1.51 3.35 -4.87
CA PHE A 9 -0.09 3.37 -5.19
C PHE A 9 0.49 4.79 -5.12
N TYR A 10 1.52 4.96 -4.29
CA TYR A 10 2.09 6.27 -3.96
C TYR A 10 3.51 6.48 -4.51
N GLY A 11 4.08 5.52 -5.24
CA GLY A 11 5.46 5.62 -5.72
C GLY A 11 6.49 5.66 -4.57
N ASP A 12 7.53 6.46 -4.71
CA ASP A 12 8.72 6.49 -3.84
C ASP A 12 8.55 7.29 -2.53
N ILE A 13 7.35 7.33 -1.96
CA ILE A 13 7.16 8.03 -0.68
C ILE A 13 7.98 7.40 0.45
N GLY A 14 8.52 8.26 1.32
CA GLY A 14 9.23 7.83 2.51
C GLY A 14 8.35 7.01 3.47
N PRO A 15 8.93 6.06 4.23
CA PRO A 15 8.17 5.21 5.16
C PRO A 15 7.35 6.06 6.15
N GLN A 16 7.93 7.11 6.72
CA GLN A 16 7.22 7.98 7.66
C GLN A 16 6.00 8.68 7.04
N ALA A 17 6.09 9.09 5.77
CA ALA A 17 4.98 9.71 5.06
C ALA A 17 3.84 8.70 4.84
N ALA A 18 4.17 7.48 4.43
CA ALA A 18 3.22 6.39 4.27
C ALA A 18 2.47 6.07 5.57
N ASP A 19 3.19 5.95 6.68
CA ASP A 19 2.58 5.75 7.99
C ASP A 19 1.65 6.88 8.40
N LYS A 20 2.07 8.12 8.16
CA LYS A 20 1.25 9.30 8.45
C LYS A 20 -0.03 9.28 7.63
N ILE A 21 0.02 8.90 6.35
CA ILE A 21 -1.16 8.79 5.47
C ILE A 21 -2.13 7.74 6.00
N VAL A 22 -1.67 6.51 6.27
CA VAL A 22 -2.53 5.45 6.80
C VAL A 22 -3.10 5.81 8.16
N TYR A 23 -2.28 6.42 9.03
CA TYR A 23 -2.71 6.85 10.37
C TYR A 23 -3.72 8.01 10.35
N LYS A 24 -3.55 8.99 9.46
CA LYS A 24 -4.53 10.06 9.23
C LYS A 24 -5.84 9.47 8.68
N ASN A 25 -5.74 8.47 7.82
CA ASN A 25 -6.87 7.73 7.26
C ASN A 25 -7.40 6.61 8.18
N ARG A 26 -7.05 6.59 9.47
CA ARG A 26 -7.55 5.58 10.43
C ARG A 26 -9.07 5.54 10.57
N HIS A 27 -9.75 6.64 10.21
CA HIS A 27 -11.19 6.76 10.19
C HIS A 27 -11.86 5.85 9.13
N LEU A 28 -11.10 5.37 8.13
CA LEU A 28 -11.58 4.40 7.14
C LEU A 28 -11.78 2.99 7.73
N GLY A 29 -11.23 2.73 8.92
CA GLY A 29 -11.30 1.44 9.60
C GLY A 29 -10.15 0.50 9.24
N ASP A 30 -10.23 -0.72 9.77
CA ASP A 30 -9.23 -1.76 9.55
C ASP A 30 -9.20 -2.20 8.08
N GLY A 31 -7.99 -2.48 7.61
CA GLY A 31 -7.75 -2.82 6.20
C GLY A 31 -7.53 -1.62 5.29
N ALA A 32 -7.55 -0.39 5.81
CA ALA A 32 -7.14 0.79 5.06
C ALA A 32 -5.66 0.66 4.65
N PHE A 33 -5.33 0.79 3.37
CA PHE A 33 -4.00 0.43 2.87
C PHE A 33 -3.45 1.34 1.79
N LEU A 34 -2.13 1.30 1.60
CA LEU A 34 -1.42 1.89 0.48
C LEU A 34 -0.16 1.07 0.15
N VAL A 35 0.33 1.21 -1.08
CA VAL A 35 1.58 0.61 -1.56
C VAL A 35 2.53 1.73 -1.95
N ARG A 36 3.79 1.57 -1.57
CA ARG A 36 4.90 2.44 -1.95
C ARG A 36 6.07 1.62 -2.46
N GLU A 37 6.98 2.26 -3.16
CA GLU A 37 8.27 1.67 -3.53
C GLU A 37 9.21 1.62 -2.31
N SER A 38 10.01 0.56 -2.26
CA SER A 38 11.01 0.40 -1.21
C SER A 38 12.25 1.22 -1.55
N LEU A 39 12.42 2.34 -0.85
CA LEU A 39 13.64 3.17 -0.96
C LEU A 39 14.93 2.41 -0.59
N THR A 40 14.82 1.40 0.29
CA THR A 40 15.97 0.62 0.76
C THR A 40 16.31 -0.56 -0.16
N HIS A 41 15.34 -1.04 -0.94
CA HIS A 41 15.51 -2.20 -1.84
C HIS A 41 14.92 -1.86 -3.20
N PRO A 42 15.73 -1.31 -4.13
CA PRO A 42 15.24 -0.90 -5.44
C PRO A 42 14.66 -2.10 -6.18
N GLY A 43 13.40 -1.99 -6.59
CA GLY A 43 12.61 -3.05 -7.23
C GLY A 43 11.61 -3.77 -6.33
N ASP A 44 11.73 -3.64 -5.00
CA ASP A 44 10.75 -4.13 -4.04
C ASP A 44 9.72 -3.05 -3.68
N TYR A 45 8.59 -3.48 -3.15
CA TYR A 45 7.49 -2.60 -2.72
C TYR A 45 7.17 -2.83 -1.25
N THR A 46 6.56 -1.84 -0.60
CA THR A 46 6.07 -1.97 0.76
C THR A 46 4.58 -1.69 0.78
N LEU A 47 3.80 -2.65 1.24
CA LEU A 47 2.39 -2.48 1.57
C LEU A 47 2.29 -1.97 3.00
N VAL A 48 1.63 -0.84 3.19
CA VAL A 48 1.36 -0.23 4.49
C VAL A 48 -0.14 -0.25 4.72
N TYR A 49 -0.60 -0.80 5.83
CA TYR A 49 -2.03 -0.97 6.11
C TYR A 49 -2.36 -0.74 7.59
N LEU A 50 -3.61 -0.38 7.86
CA LEU A 50 -4.14 -0.19 9.21
C LEU A 50 -4.77 -1.48 9.71
N PHE A 51 -4.47 -1.84 10.95
CA PHE A 51 -5.16 -2.90 11.67
C PHE A 51 -5.22 -2.60 13.16
N ALA A 52 -6.39 -2.74 13.77
CA ALA A 52 -6.64 -2.45 15.19
C ALA A 52 -6.12 -1.06 15.62
N GLY A 53 -6.29 -0.06 14.75
CA GLY A 53 -5.81 1.31 14.98
C GLY A 53 -4.28 1.49 14.94
N ARG A 54 -3.53 0.47 14.51
CA ARG A 54 -2.07 0.51 14.34
C ARG A 54 -1.69 0.38 12.88
N VAL A 55 -0.60 1.04 12.50
CA VAL A 55 -0.04 0.93 11.15
C VAL A 55 0.92 -0.25 11.10
N HIS A 56 0.72 -1.11 10.11
CA HIS A 56 1.54 -2.27 9.82
C HIS A 56 2.16 -2.16 8.43
N ARG A 57 3.30 -2.81 8.24
CA ARG A 57 4.08 -2.75 7.01
C ARG A 57 4.52 -4.15 6.63
N THR A 58 4.26 -4.53 5.38
CA THR A 58 4.69 -5.80 4.80
C THR A 58 5.48 -5.53 3.53
N LEU A 59 6.65 -6.16 3.42
CA LEU A 59 7.46 -6.06 2.21
C LEU A 59 6.88 -7.00 1.14
N ILE A 60 6.64 -6.44 -0.04
CA ILE A 60 6.37 -7.17 -1.26
C ILE A 60 7.70 -7.29 -1.99
N LYS A 61 8.20 -8.52 -2.07
CA LYS A 61 9.43 -8.83 -2.79
C LYS A 61 9.15 -9.02 -4.26
N THR A 62 10.08 -8.57 -5.09
CA THR A 62 10.08 -8.82 -6.52
C THR A 62 11.20 -9.79 -6.86
N GLU A 63 10.88 -10.87 -7.56
CA GLU A 63 11.85 -11.87 -8.00
C GLU A 63 11.69 -12.13 -9.50
N ARG A 64 12.79 -12.42 -10.19
CA ARG A 64 12.74 -12.80 -11.60
C ARG A 64 12.65 -14.31 -11.73
N HIS A 65 11.51 -14.79 -12.23
CA HIS A 65 11.27 -16.20 -12.48
C HIS A 65 11.08 -16.41 -13.98
N TYR A 66 11.95 -17.21 -14.61
CA TYR A 66 11.93 -17.48 -16.05
C TYR A 66 11.86 -16.24 -16.96
N GLY A 67 12.51 -15.13 -16.56
CA GLY A 67 12.52 -13.88 -17.32
C GLY A 67 11.33 -12.96 -17.08
N VAL A 68 10.39 -13.34 -16.18
CA VAL A 68 9.23 -12.53 -15.78
C VAL A 68 9.41 -12.08 -14.33
N ASN A 69 9.00 -10.85 -14.02
CA ASN A 69 8.98 -10.38 -12.64
C ASN A 69 7.74 -10.95 -11.93
N VAL A 70 7.96 -11.67 -10.83
CA VAL A 70 6.92 -12.15 -9.92
C VAL A 70 7.01 -11.40 -8.59
N PHE A 71 5.85 -11.16 -7.99
CA PHE A 71 5.70 -10.39 -6.77
C PHE A 71 5.12 -11.28 -5.67
N TYR A 72 5.64 -11.17 -4.45
CA TYR A 72 5.12 -11.95 -3.33
C TYR A 72 5.37 -11.29 -1.98
N MET A 73 4.43 -11.46 -1.05
CA MET A 73 4.63 -11.13 0.37
C MET A 73 5.05 -12.35 1.19
N SER A 74 4.70 -13.54 0.72
CA SER A 74 5.09 -14.83 1.30
C SER A 74 5.42 -15.79 0.17
N ARG A 75 6.47 -16.61 0.31
CA ARG A 75 6.86 -17.62 -0.70
C ARG A 75 5.75 -18.63 -1.02
N ALA A 76 4.71 -18.71 -0.19
CA ALA A 76 3.54 -19.54 -0.44
C ALA A 76 2.60 -18.98 -1.54
N GLN A 77 2.67 -17.68 -1.87
CA GLN A 77 1.78 -17.04 -2.83
C GLN A 77 2.57 -16.10 -3.75
N LEU A 78 2.66 -16.48 -5.03
CA LEU A 78 3.32 -15.72 -6.08
C LEU A 78 2.27 -15.06 -6.97
N PHE A 79 2.52 -13.83 -7.40
CA PHE A 79 1.64 -13.03 -8.24
C PHE A 79 2.42 -12.42 -9.41
N ASN A 80 1.76 -12.08 -10.51
CA ASN A 80 2.42 -11.48 -11.67
C ASN A 80 2.39 -9.95 -11.66
N SER A 81 1.62 -9.35 -10.75
CA SER A 81 1.50 -7.90 -10.60
C SER A 81 1.04 -7.50 -9.20
N LEU A 82 1.37 -6.27 -8.77
CA LEU A 82 0.89 -5.69 -7.52
C LEU A 82 -0.64 -5.65 -7.44
N SER A 83 -1.31 -5.36 -8.55
CA SER A 83 -2.78 -5.33 -8.63
C SER A 83 -3.41 -6.67 -8.27
N GLU A 84 -2.81 -7.78 -8.68
CA GLU A 84 -3.28 -9.13 -8.32
C GLU A 84 -3.11 -9.39 -6.83
N ILE A 85 -1.99 -8.96 -6.23
CA ILE A 85 -1.78 -9.01 -4.78
C ILE A 85 -2.91 -8.28 -4.08
N ILE A 86 -3.16 -7.02 -4.45
CA ILE A 86 -4.20 -6.21 -3.83
C ILE A 86 -5.55 -6.89 -3.96
N GLN A 87 -5.96 -7.28 -5.18
CA GLN A 87 -7.24 -7.93 -5.41
C GLN A 87 -7.39 -9.23 -4.62
N HIS A 88 -6.33 -10.03 -4.52
CA HIS A 88 -6.33 -11.25 -3.72
C HIS A 88 -6.56 -10.94 -2.25
N TYR A 89 -5.82 -10.02 -1.65
CA TYR A 89 -5.94 -9.70 -0.22
C TYR A 89 -7.18 -8.87 0.14
N ARG A 90 -7.95 -8.41 -0.85
CA ARG A 90 -9.29 -7.86 -0.64
C ARG A 90 -10.35 -8.94 -0.41
N MET A 91 -10.14 -10.14 -0.92
CA MET A 91 -11.05 -11.28 -0.74
C MET A 91 -10.50 -12.30 0.27
N THR A 92 -9.18 -12.41 0.38
CA THR A 92 -8.50 -13.35 1.26
C THR A 92 -7.77 -12.61 2.37
N PRO A 93 -8.02 -12.91 3.65
CA PRO A 93 -7.33 -12.24 4.74
C PRO A 93 -5.83 -12.54 4.70
N MET A 94 -5.03 -11.48 4.83
CA MET A 94 -3.58 -11.59 4.99
C MET A 94 -3.27 -12.16 6.36
N LYS A 95 -2.66 -13.34 6.37
CA LYS A 95 -2.25 -14.02 7.60
C LYS A 95 -0.92 -13.46 8.08
N THR A 96 -0.96 -12.76 9.22
CA THR A 96 0.24 -12.37 9.95
C THR A 96 0.42 -13.28 11.17
N PRO A 97 1.60 -13.30 11.81
CA PRO A 97 1.84 -14.14 12.98
C PRO A 97 0.90 -13.85 14.17
N HIS A 98 0.30 -12.67 14.20
CA HIS A 98 -0.50 -12.20 15.34
C HIS A 98 -1.99 -12.01 15.02
N PHE A 99 -2.34 -11.80 13.75
CA PHE A 99 -3.70 -11.46 13.33
C PHE A 99 -3.92 -11.68 11.82
N GLU A 100 -5.17 -11.64 11.40
CA GLU A 100 -5.60 -11.72 10.02
C GLU A 100 -6.32 -10.42 9.63
N VAL A 101 -5.97 -9.84 8.47
CA VAL A 101 -6.56 -8.57 8.00
C VAL A 101 -6.90 -8.62 6.52
N LEU A 102 -8.06 -8.09 6.15
CA LEU A 102 -8.46 -7.91 4.77
C LEU A 102 -8.13 -6.50 4.30
N LEU A 103 -7.68 -6.35 3.05
CA LEU A 103 -7.56 -5.03 2.44
C LEU A 103 -8.97 -4.53 2.10
N THR A 104 -9.36 -3.39 2.67
CA THR A 104 -10.71 -2.87 2.51
C THR A 104 -10.72 -1.73 1.49
N ARG A 105 -10.13 -0.61 1.88
CA ARG A 105 -10.13 0.64 1.11
C ARG A 105 -8.71 1.17 0.90
N PRO A 106 -8.39 1.66 -0.31
CA PRO A 106 -7.17 2.42 -0.51
C PRO A 106 -7.22 3.70 0.33
N CYS A 107 -6.13 4.04 0.99
CA CYS A 107 -5.98 5.34 1.65
C CYS A 107 -5.84 6.40 0.55
N PRO A 108 -6.67 7.46 0.52
CA PRO A 108 -6.49 8.58 -0.39
C PRO A 108 -5.26 9.40 0.00
N PRO A 109 -4.57 10.03 -0.98
CA PRO A 109 -3.46 10.89 -0.69
C PRO A 109 -3.96 12.01 0.20
N VAL A 110 -3.27 12.19 1.33
CA VAL A 110 -3.59 13.31 2.20
C VAL A 110 -2.93 14.51 1.54
N ASP A 111 -3.70 15.27 0.76
CA ASP A 111 -3.28 16.59 0.32
C ASP A 111 -2.81 17.36 1.57
N ASP A 112 -1.53 17.70 1.60
CA ASP A 112 -1.03 18.78 2.46
C ASP A 112 -1.35 20.14 1.81
N ASP A 113 -2.30 20.16 0.87
CA ASP A 113 -2.86 21.36 0.29
C ASP A 113 -3.98 21.90 1.20
N ALA A 114 -3.56 22.40 2.36
CA ALA A 114 -4.17 23.60 2.88
C ALA A 114 -3.51 24.80 2.18
N SER A 115 -3.63 24.90 0.84
CA SER A 115 -3.48 26.19 0.14
C SER A 115 -4.85 26.84 -0.05
N SER A 116 -5.68 26.77 0.99
CA SER A 116 -6.89 27.57 1.10
C SER A 116 -6.75 28.51 2.29
N ASP A 117 -6.09 29.67 2.06
CA ASP A 117 -6.38 30.95 2.76
C ASP A 117 -5.72 32.14 2.01
N PHE A 118 -6.33 32.64 0.91
CA PHE A 118 -6.98 33.98 0.72
C PHE A 118 -6.06 35.16 0.31
N PRO A 119 -6.60 36.28 -0.22
CA PRO A 119 -7.57 36.50 -1.30
C PRO A 119 -6.91 37.17 -2.52
N SER A 120 -7.66 37.30 -3.62
CA SER A 120 -7.31 38.18 -4.75
C SER A 120 -7.18 39.63 -4.26
N GLU A 121 -6.06 40.28 -4.58
CA GLU A 121 -5.91 41.73 -4.56
C GLU A 121 -6.13 42.31 -5.96
#